data_AF-A0A8T4IQM1-F1
#
_entry.id   AF-A0A8T4IQM1-F1
#
_cell.length_a   1.000
_cell.length_b   1.000
_cell.length_c   1.000
_cell.angle_alpha   90.00
_cell.angle_beta   90.00
_cell.angle_gamma   90.00
#
_symmetry.space_group_name_H-M   'P 1'
#
loop_
_entity.id
_entity.type
_entity.pdbx_description
1 polymer ?
#
loop_
_entity_poly.entity_id
_entity_poly.type
_entity_poly.pdbx_seq_one_letter_code
_entity_poly.pdbx_strand_id
1 'polypeptide(L)'
;MDYSDALRVIKAGGRVARRSWVEPGKYIFWTPAATVETPDGRCVERVGHALFFRPFKGENGQVEPWLPSFDAQAGEDWYDLGTEG
;
A
#
# COMPACT_ATOMS: atom_id res chain seq x y z
N MET A 1 4.05 15.60 0.61
CA MET A 1 4.91 14.92 -0.36
C MET A 1 4.12 14.81 -1.65
N ASP A 2 4.79 14.96 -2.79
CA ASP A 2 4.15 14.62 -4.06
C ASP A 2 4.11 13.10 -4.25
N TYR A 3 3.51 12.63 -5.37
CA TYR A 3 3.44 11.21 -5.64
C TYR A 3 4.81 10.57 -5.90
N SER A 4 5.77 11.31 -6.47
CA SER A 4 7.12 10.79 -6.73
C SER A 4 7.89 10.52 -5.44
N ASP A 5 7.79 11.43 -4.47
CA ASP A 5 8.33 11.26 -3.12
C ASP A 5 7.69 10.08 -2.41
N ALA A 6 6.36 9.96 -2.49
CA ALA A 6 5.63 8.83 -1.95
C ALA A 6 6.14 7.50 -2.52
N LEU A 7 6.37 7.43 -3.84
CA LEU A 7 6.94 6.24 -4.49
C LEU A 7 8.35 5.90 -3.99
N ARG A 8 9.19 6.91 -3.69
CA ARG A 8 10.53 6.68 -3.10
C ARG A 8 10.42 6.05 -1.72
N VAL A 9 9.56 6.60 -0.85
CA VAL A 9 9.31 6.07 0.50
C VAL A 9 8.77 4.64 0.43
N ILE A 10 7.75 4.42 -0.39
CA ILE A 10 7.12 3.10 -0.59
C ILE A 10 8.17 2.07 -1.02
N LYS A 11 9.00 2.36 -2.03
CA LYS A 11 10.04 1.45 -2.53
C LYS A 11 11.17 1.20 -1.53
N ALA A 12 11.39 2.11 -0.59
CA ALA A 12 12.33 1.92 0.53
C ALA A 12 11.75 1.04 1.66
N GLY A 13 10.53 0.50 1.50
CA GLY A 13 9.85 -0.31 2.51
C GLY A 13 8.98 0.52 3.48
N GLY A 14 8.86 1.82 3.26
CA GLY A 14 8.01 2.70 4.06
C GLY A 14 6.52 2.53 3.74
N ARG A 15 5.69 3.07 4.62
CA ARG A 15 4.23 3.15 4.46
C ARG A 15 3.83 4.61 4.26
N VAL A 16 2.98 4.89 3.29
CA VAL A 16 2.48 6.25 3.06
C VAL A 16 0.96 6.28 3.02
N ALA A 17 0.41 7.45 3.32
CA ALA A 17 -1.01 7.73 3.22
C ALA A 17 -1.29 9.08 2.57
N ARG A 18 -2.54 9.33 2.19
CA ARG A 18 -3.03 10.63 1.73
C ARG A 18 -3.95 11.25 2.76
N ARG A 19 -3.84 12.57 2.94
CA ARG A 19 -4.70 13.33 3.87
C ARG A 19 -6.14 13.37 3.40
N SER A 20 -6.37 13.38 2.09
CA SER A 20 -7.68 13.52 1.47
C SER A 20 -8.43 12.20 1.30
N TRP A 21 -7.90 11.07 1.78
CA TRP A 21 -8.66 9.83 1.75
C TRP A 21 -9.84 9.93 2.72
N VAL A 22 -11.04 9.75 2.17
CA VAL A 22 -12.34 9.91 2.87
C VAL A 22 -12.45 9.10 4.17
N GLU A 23 -11.67 8.02 4.31
CA GLU A 23 -11.60 7.26 5.56
C GLU A 23 -10.15 7.26 6.06
N PRO A 24 -9.89 7.68 7.32
CA PRO A 24 -8.57 7.64 7.92
C PRO A 24 -8.08 6.19 8.09
N GLY A 25 -6.77 6.00 8.24
CA GLY A 25 -6.16 4.66 8.46
C GLY A 25 -5.92 3.85 7.18
N LYS A 26 -6.16 4.44 6.00
CA LYS A 26 -5.72 3.87 4.72
C LYS A 26 -4.22 4.11 4.53
N TYR A 27 -3.52 3.14 3.95
CA TYR A 27 -2.09 3.24 3.63
C TYR A 27 -1.69 2.36 2.46
N ILE A 28 -0.49 2.62 1.92
CA ILE A 28 0.15 1.87 0.83
C ILE A 28 1.57 1.48 1.24
N PHE A 29 2.01 0.30 0.80
CA PHE A 29 3.43 -0.10 0.86
C PHE A 29 3.83 -0.93 -0.36
N TRP A 30 5.14 -1.16 -0.51
CA TRP A 30 5.73 -1.91 -1.63
C TRP A 30 5.95 -3.36 -1.24
N THR A 31 5.44 -4.27 -2.06
CA THR A 31 5.89 -5.67 -2.05
C THR A 31 6.97 -5.82 -3.12
N PRO A 32 8.20 -6.24 -2.76
CA PRO A 32 9.27 -6.45 -3.73
C PRO A 32 8.93 -7.60 -4.68
N ALA A 33 9.66 -7.65 -5.81
CA ALA A 33 9.57 -8.80 -6.70
C ALA A 33 10.02 -10.07 -5.97
N ALA A 34 9.31 -11.16 -6.19
CA ALA A 34 9.58 -12.43 -5.54
C ALA A 34 9.08 -13.60 -6.38
N THR A 35 9.81 -14.72 -6.32
CA THR A 35 9.30 -16.01 -6.75
C THR A 35 8.32 -16.51 -5.68
N VAL A 36 7.09 -16.82 -6.07
CA VAL A 36 6.05 -17.30 -5.16
C VAL A 36 5.54 -18.66 -5.64
N GLU A 37 5.42 -19.60 -4.71
CA GLU A 37 4.74 -20.87 -4.96
C GLU A 37 3.22 -20.66 -4.87
N THR A 38 2.51 -21.03 -5.93
CA THR A 38 1.04 -21.01 -5.98
C THR A 38 0.47 -22.26 -5.29
N PRO A 39 -0.82 -22.27 -4.89
CA PRO A 39 -1.42 -23.42 -4.19
C PRO A 39 -1.37 -24.75 -4.97
N ASP A 40 -1.20 -24.72 -6.28
CA ASP A 40 -1.01 -25.89 -7.15
C ASP A 40 0.47 -26.32 -7.31
N GLY A 41 1.38 -25.75 -6.52
CA GLY A 41 2.79 -26.11 -6.48
C GLY A 41 3.64 -25.51 -7.59
N ARG A 42 3.15 -24.50 -8.34
CA ARG A 42 3.91 -23.84 -9.39
C ARG A 42 4.67 -22.63 -8.83
N CYS A 43 5.92 -22.46 -9.24
CA CYS A 43 6.66 -21.24 -8.96
C CYS A 43 6.37 -20.20 -10.04
N VAL A 44 5.95 -19.00 -9.63
CA VAL A 44 5.75 -17.86 -10.53
C VAL A 44 6.58 -16.66 -10.07
N GLU A 45 7.18 -15.96 -11.04
CA GLU A 45 7.84 -14.68 -10.81
C GLU A 45 6.79 -13.58 -10.67
N ARG A 46 6.71 -12.95 -9.50
CA ARG A 46 5.87 -11.76 -9.30
C ARG A 46 6.73 -10.52 -9.43
N VAL A 47 6.28 -9.58 -10.25
CA VAL A 47 6.84 -8.23 -10.28
C VAL A 47 6.50 -7.51 -8.98
N GLY A 48 7.39 -6.62 -8.55
CA GLY A 48 7.12 -5.77 -7.40
C GLY A 48 5.92 -4.87 -7.66
N HIS A 49 5.08 -4.67 -6.65
CA HIS A 49 3.83 -3.94 -6.77
C HIS A 49 3.45 -3.26 -5.45
N ALA A 50 2.62 -2.24 -5.55
CA ALA A 50 2.05 -1.57 -4.39
C ALA A 50 0.82 -2.32 -3.89
N LEU A 51 0.69 -2.48 -2.58
CA LEU A 51 -0.52 -2.98 -1.92
C LEU A 51 -1.19 -1.86 -1.15
N PHE A 52 -2.52 -1.84 -1.19
CA PHE A 52 -3.35 -0.78 -0.62
C PHE A 52 -4.24 -1.38 0.46
N PHE A 53 -4.27 -0.74 1.62
CA PHE A 53 -5.01 -1.20 2.78
C PHE A 53 -5.98 -0.12 3.25
N ARG A 54 -7.11 -0.56 3.80
CA ARG A 54 -8.06 0.28 4.53
C ARG A 54 -8.46 -0.40 5.84
N PRO A 55 -8.98 0.35 6.82
CA PRO A 55 -9.59 -0.27 7.99
C PRO A 55 -10.71 -1.21 7.59
N PHE A 56 -10.67 -2.43 8.11
CA PHE A 56 -11.76 -3.38 8.02
C PHE A 56 -12.88 -2.91 8.95
N LYS A 57 -14.13 -2.87 8.46
CA LYS A 57 -15.28 -2.37 9.24
C LYS A 57 -15.78 -3.37 10.31
N GLY A 58 -14.99 -4.40 10.62
CA GLY A 58 -15.26 -5.36 11.68
C GLY A 58 -14.64 -4.98 13.01
N GLU A 59 -14.85 -5.82 14.02
CA GLU A 59 -14.26 -5.64 15.35
C GLU A 59 -12.74 -5.92 15.31
N ASN A 60 -11.99 -5.24 16.18
CA ASN A 60 -10.54 -5.45 16.43
C ASN A 60 -9.53 -4.76 15.50
N GLY A 61 -9.87 -3.65 14.84
CA GLY A 61 -8.87 -2.78 14.20
C GLY A 61 -8.08 -3.44 13.06
N GLN A 62 -8.65 -4.48 12.45
CA GLN A 62 -8.05 -5.17 11.30
C GLN A 62 -8.01 -4.26 10.07
N VAL A 63 -7.18 -4.61 9.10
CA VAL A 63 -7.11 -3.94 7.80
C VAL A 63 -7.41 -4.94 6.69
N GLU A 64 -8.01 -4.46 5.62
CA GLU A 64 -8.30 -5.27 4.43
C GLU A 64 -7.69 -4.65 3.17
N PRO A 65 -7.30 -5.48 2.17
CA PRO A 65 -6.91 -4.99 0.88
C PRO A 65 -8.04 -4.20 0.21
N TRP A 66 -7.67 -3.13 -0.49
CA TRP A 66 -8.61 -2.29 -1.22
C TRP A 66 -8.00 -1.84 -2.56
N LEU A 67 -8.81 -1.44 -3.52
CA LEU A 67 -8.34 -0.89 -4.80
C LEU A 67 -8.84 0.56 -4.93
N PRO A 68 -7.94 1.57 -4.89
CA PRO A 68 -8.33 2.95 -5.16
C PRO A 68 -8.64 3.19 -6.63
N SER A 69 -9.52 4.15 -6.88
CA SER A 69 -9.62 4.77 -8.21
C SER A 69 -8.32 5.49 -8.57
N PHE A 70 -8.12 5.72 -9.87
CA PHE A 70 -6.95 6.44 -10.38
C PHE A 70 -6.81 7.85 -9.77
N ASP A 71 -7.91 8.60 -9.67
CA ASP A 71 -7.92 9.96 -9.10
C ASP A 71 -7.48 9.99 -7.62
N ALA A 72 -7.71 8.88 -6.91
CA ALA A 72 -7.25 8.72 -5.54
C ALA A 72 -5.73 8.50 -5.42
N GLN A 73 -4.98 8.49 -6.54
CA GLN A 73 -3.51 8.35 -6.56
C GLN A 73 -2.78 9.61 -7.07
N ALA A 74 -3.46 10.59 -7.68
CA ALA A 74 -2.80 11.70 -8.37
C ALA A 74 -2.60 12.98 -7.54
N GLY A 75 -2.86 12.97 -6.23
CA GLY A 75 -2.76 14.19 -5.40
C GLY A 75 -1.38 14.51 -4.85
N GLU A 76 -1.22 15.72 -4.32
CA GLU A 76 0.03 16.26 -3.75
C GLU A 76 0.05 16.25 -2.21
N ASP A 77 -0.84 15.48 -1.59
CA ASP A 77 -1.12 15.51 -0.16
C ASP A 77 -0.63 14.26 0.60
N TRP A 78 0.37 13.58 0.05
CA TRP A 78 0.96 12.37 0.64
C TRP A 78 1.77 12.67 1.91
N TYR A 79 1.83 11.71 2.81
CA TYR A 79 2.65 11.73 4.02
C TYR A 79 3.14 10.33 4.41
N ASP A 80 4.30 10.28 5.03
CA ASP A 80 4.93 9.06 5.54
C ASP A 80 4.32 8.70 6.90
N LEU A 81 4.03 7.42 7.09
CA LEU A 81 3.55 6.83 8.35
C LEU A 81 4.68 6.17 9.15
N GLY A 82 5.88 6.07 8.58
CA GLY A 82 7.01 5.35 9.15
C GLY A 82 6.83 3.83 9.13
N THR A 83 7.90 3.14 9.50
CA THR A 83 7.89 1.72 9.87
C THR A 83 7.54 1.61 11.35
N GLU A 84 6.39 1.03 11.69
CA GLU A 84 6.22 0.53 13.06
C GLU A 84 7.20 -0.63 13.25
N GLY A 85 8.08 -0.48 14.22
CA GLY A 85 9.03 -1.52 14.66
C GLY A 85 8.40 -2.50 15.64
#